data_AF-A0A084T0G0-F1
#
_entry.id   AF-A0A084T0G0-F1
#
_cell.length_a   1.000
_cell.length_b   1.000
_cell.length_c   1.000
_cell.angle_alpha   90.00
_cell.angle_beta   90.00
_cell.angle_gamma   90.00
#
_symmetry.space_group_name_H-M   'P 1'
#
loop_
_entity.id
_entity.type
_entity.pdbx_description
1 polymer ?
#
loop_
_entity_poly.entity_id
_entity_poly.type
_entity_poly.pdbx_seq_one_letter_code
_entity_poly.pdbx_strand_id
1 'polypeptide(L)'
;MGPRALLFSASLLAALSSRAGDLSLEARVDSGRWMRGASISPRKGEAIALRVAPRPGATIRWYRIYADLSRYYKNANHPWEPSPYAWAGWGKIPYLREELQGLRGRWEINPLDTSGRVLRGEELEPHPAKAPHYVEDVGTFWFQAEVEAGGAVSRSPGLERSDHRGLSPQVFRISIREGEGYLGYLTSFFNVPGVFGSVPHQSYNYIGVDCADVLMAARARWMGKPLERDFNVASLVEELPRAATVQIRQGAPDRALSIGKDVRPGDLFAVRYTRARQFQHVGAFYSDGNANGLLDADDLVLHAGPEALHLSRLGEGAFDGEVAILRPERGRPPGR
;
A
#
# COMPACT_ATOMS: atom_id res chain seq x y z
N MET A 1 -74.64 25.36 28.79
CA MET A 1 -73.46 25.23 29.68
C MET A 1 -72.83 23.88 29.39
N GLY A 2 -71.84 23.84 28.49
CA GLY A 2 -71.23 22.62 27.95
C GLY A 2 -70.01 22.15 28.75
N PRO A 3 -69.65 20.86 28.67
CA PRO A 3 -68.66 20.23 29.55
C PRO A 3 -67.22 20.62 29.20
N ARG A 4 -66.39 20.69 30.24
CA ARG A 4 -64.94 20.96 30.19
C ARG A 4 -64.20 19.75 29.61
N ALA A 5 -63.41 19.96 28.56
CA ALA A 5 -62.45 18.99 28.04
C ALA A 5 -61.17 18.99 28.89
N LEU A 6 -60.82 17.83 29.45
CA LEU A 6 -59.54 17.53 30.09
C LEU A 6 -58.50 17.21 29.01
N LEU A 7 -57.49 18.06 28.87
CA LEU A 7 -56.30 17.80 28.05
C LEU A 7 -55.29 16.98 28.88
N PHE A 8 -55.20 15.69 28.59
CA PHE A 8 -54.10 14.84 29.02
C PHE A 8 -52.84 15.19 28.22
N SER A 9 -51.83 15.75 28.89
CA SER A 9 -50.48 15.89 28.33
C SER A 9 -49.74 14.55 28.48
N ALA A 10 -49.77 13.72 27.45
CA ALA A 10 -48.91 12.55 27.36
C ALA A 10 -47.48 12.99 27.05
N SER A 11 -46.62 12.99 28.07
CA SER A 11 -45.17 13.13 27.90
C SER A 11 -44.63 11.82 27.32
N LEU A 12 -44.49 11.75 26.00
CA LEU A 12 -43.71 10.70 25.35
C LEU A 12 -42.22 10.97 25.57
N LEU A 13 -41.64 10.25 26.54
CA LEU A 13 -40.20 9.98 26.60
C LEU A 13 -39.84 9.08 25.42
N ALA A 14 -39.59 9.71 24.26
CA ALA A 14 -38.87 9.07 23.18
C ALA A 14 -37.39 8.97 23.59
N ALA A 15 -37.03 7.87 24.25
CA ALA A 15 -35.65 7.41 24.25
C ALA A 15 -35.28 7.13 22.78
N LEU A 16 -34.65 8.11 22.14
CA LEU A 16 -33.97 7.94 20.87
C LEU A 16 -32.86 6.91 21.11
N SER A 17 -33.16 5.64 20.84
CA SER A 17 -32.15 4.65 20.47
C SER A 17 -31.49 5.15 19.19
N SER A 18 -30.52 6.06 19.35
CA SER A 18 -29.55 6.37 18.31
C SER A 18 -28.82 5.07 18.05
N ARG A 19 -29.19 4.36 16.96
CA ARG A 19 -28.27 3.44 16.32
C ARG A 19 -26.98 4.24 16.14
N ALA A 20 -25.94 3.87 16.88
CA ALA A 20 -24.65 4.51 16.79
C ALA A 20 -24.23 4.41 15.32
N GLY A 21 -24.33 5.52 14.58
CA GLY A 21 -23.85 5.57 13.22
C GLY A 21 -22.37 5.19 13.22
N ASP A 22 -21.95 4.47 12.18
CA ASP A 22 -20.56 4.08 11.99
C ASP A 22 -19.65 5.31 12.19
N LEU A 23 -18.63 5.14 13.02
CA LEU A 23 -17.70 6.22 13.31
C LEU A 23 -16.92 6.54 12.03
N SER A 24 -16.97 7.80 11.59
CA SER A 24 -16.28 8.25 10.38
C SER A 24 -15.00 8.98 10.74
N LEU A 25 -13.89 8.55 10.13
CA LEU A 25 -12.62 9.29 10.16
C LEU A 25 -12.65 10.34 9.05
N GLU A 26 -12.15 11.52 9.39
CA GLU A 26 -11.84 12.58 8.44
C GLU A 26 -10.33 12.81 8.43
N ALA A 27 -9.79 13.18 7.28
CA ALA A 27 -8.37 13.50 7.16
C ALA A 27 -8.14 14.80 6.42
N ARG A 28 -7.00 15.44 6.71
CA ARG A 28 -6.53 16.64 6.05
C ARG A 28 -5.05 16.47 5.73
N VAL A 29 -4.66 16.94 4.55
CA VAL A 29 -3.26 17.08 4.12
C VAL A 29 -2.95 18.58 4.06
N ASP A 30 -1.87 19.00 4.71
CA ASP A 30 -1.46 20.38 4.94
C ASP A 30 -2.62 21.27 5.43
N SER A 31 -2.77 22.45 4.83
CA SER A 31 -3.88 23.39 5.07
C SER A 31 -5.10 23.08 4.18
N GLY A 32 -5.19 21.88 3.62
CA GLY A 32 -6.29 21.46 2.76
C GLY A 32 -7.64 21.35 3.49
N ARG A 33 -8.66 20.94 2.75
CA ARG A 33 -9.99 20.67 3.33
C ARG A 33 -9.98 19.33 4.06
N TRP A 34 -10.80 19.23 5.09
CA TRP A 34 -11.13 17.94 5.70
C TRP A 34 -11.91 17.09 4.69
N MET A 35 -11.42 15.87 4.46
CA MET A 35 -12.00 14.92 3.53
C MET A 35 -12.56 13.74 4.29
N ARG A 36 -13.76 13.30 3.89
CA ARG A 36 -14.32 12.00 4.26
C ARG A 36 -13.97 11.00 3.19
N GLY A 37 -13.42 9.86 3.59
CA GLY A 37 -13.07 8.79 2.68
C GLY A 37 -12.34 7.68 3.43
N ALA A 38 -12.10 6.56 2.74
CA ALA A 38 -11.35 5.45 3.29
C ALA A 38 -9.84 5.59 3.08
N SER A 39 -9.35 6.62 2.37
CA SER A 39 -7.92 6.79 2.17
C SER A 39 -7.49 8.21 1.80
N ILE A 40 -6.22 8.53 2.08
CA ILE A 40 -5.48 9.67 1.52
C ILE A 40 -4.11 9.23 1.00
N SER A 41 -3.51 10.00 0.09
CA SER A 41 -2.20 9.70 -0.52
C SER A 41 -1.25 10.91 -0.54
N PRO A 42 -0.84 11.40 0.65
CA PRO A 42 0.04 12.57 0.76
C PRO A 42 1.46 12.26 0.28
N ARG A 43 2.20 13.29 -0.14
CA ARG A 43 3.65 13.18 -0.35
C ARG A 43 4.39 13.18 0.98
N LYS A 44 5.56 12.54 0.98
CA LYS A 44 6.52 12.61 2.08
C LYS A 44 6.83 14.07 2.41
N GLY A 45 6.70 14.42 3.69
CA GLY A 45 6.89 15.78 4.20
C GLY A 45 5.62 16.64 4.26
N GLU A 46 4.51 16.23 3.63
CA GLU A 46 3.22 16.92 3.80
C GLU A 46 2.64 16.62 5.19
N ALA A 47 2.09 17.64 5.86
CA ALA A 47 1.49 17.48 7.17
C ALA A 47 0.17 16.71 7.06
N ILE A 48 -0.06 15.77 7.98
CA ILE A 48 -1.28 14.96 8.00
C ILE A 48 -2.01 15.19 9.32
N ALA A 49 -3.32 15.32 9.25
CA ALA A 49 -4.18 15.27 10.43
C ALA A 49 -5.32 14.27 10.21
N LEU A 50 -5.61 13.45 11.21
CA LEU A 50 -6.80 12.60 11.28
C LEU A 50 -7.71 13.14 12.39
N ARG A 51 -9.02 13.08 12.20
CA ARG A 51 -9.97 13.43 13.25
C ARG A 51 -11.23 12.59 13.25
N VAL A 52 -11.88 12.62 14.40
CA VAL A 52 -13.24 12.10 14.63
C VAL A 52 -14.05 13.21 15.30
N ALA A 53 -15.31 13.35 14.93
CA ALA A 53 -16.18 14.35 15.54
C ALA A 53 -16.31 14.14 17.06
N PRO A 54 -15.99 15.14 17.90
CA PRO A 54 -16.10 15.04 19.36
C PRO A 54 -17.51 14.68 19.82
N ARG A 55 -17.59 13.81 20.84
CA ARG A 55 -18.85 13.46 21.52
C ARG A 55 -18.72 13.85 23.00
N PRO A 56 -19.58 14.74 23.54
CA PRO A 56 -19.52 15.13 24.94
C PRO A 56 -19.58 13.92 25.89
N GLY A 57 -18.69 13.90 26.88
CA GLY A 57 -18.61 12.81 27.87
C GLY A 57 -18.06 11.47 27.33
N ALA A 58 -17.62 11.41 26.07
CA ALA A 58 -17.02 10.22 25.49
C ALA A 58 -15.48 10.25 25.58
N THR A 59 -14.87 9.08 25.48
CA THR A 59 -13.42 8.93 25.31
C THR A 59 -13.11 8.38 23.92
N ILE A 60 -11.92 8.69 23.39
CA ILE A 60 -11.45 8.22 22.09
C ILE A 60 -10.09 7.53 22.22
N ARG A 61 -9.90 6.45 21.45
CA ARG A 61 -8.65 5.72 21.29
C ARG A 61 -8.34 5.56 19.80
N TRP A 62 -7.06 5.61 19.48
CA TRP A 62 -6.55 5.45 18.11
C TRP A 62 -5.72 4.19 18.01
N TYR A 63 -5.85 3.52 16.88
CA TYR A 63 -5.16 2.27 16.60
C TYR A 63 -4.50 2.34 15.23
N ARG A 64 -3.32 1.72 15.14
CA ARG A 64 -2.68 1.40 13.87
C ARG A 64 -2.93 -0.07 13.57
N ILE A 65 -3.23 -0.38 12.31
CA ILE A 65 -3.39 -1.74 11.79
C ILE A 65 -2.26 -1.97 10.78
N TYR A 66 -1.65 -3.16 10.83
CA TYR A 66 -0.58 -3.54 9.92
C TYR A 66 -0.64 -5.04 9.61
N ALA A 67 -0.16 -5.41 8.43
CA ALA A 67 0.05 -6.79 8.05
C ALA A 67 1.37 -7.30 8.62
N ASP A 68 1.44 -8.60 8.91
CA ASP A 68 2.72 -9.27 9.19
C ASP A 68 3.53 -9.41 7.88
N LEU A 69 4.62 -8.65 7.73
CA LEU A 69 5.47 -8.67 6.53
C LEU A 69 6.60 -9.71 6.61
N SER A 70 6.72 -10.45 7.71
CA SER A 70 7.79 -11.43 7.92
C SER A 70 7.54 -12.78 7.23
N ARG A 71 6.40 -12.91 6.53
CA ARG A 71 5.92 -14.18 5.97
C ARG A 71 5.62 -14.04 4.49
N TYR A 72 5.76 -15.14 3.76
CA TYR A 72 5.35 -15.23 2.37
C TYR A 72 3.88 -15.66 2.29
N TYR A 73 3.10 -14.88 1.56
CA TYR A 73 1.71 -15.20 1.25
C TYR A 73 1.60 -15.61 -0.21
N LYS A 74 0.56 -16.38 -0.53
CA LYS A 74 0.30 -16.81 -1.89
C LYS A 74 -1.19 -17.05 -2.09
N ASN A 75 -1.69 -16.68 -3.27
CA ASN A 75 -2.95 -17.20 -3.79
C ASN A 75 -2.75 -18.26 -4.87
N ALA A 76 -1.53 -18.42 -5.39
CA ALA A 76 -1.17 -19.45 -6.35
C ALA A 76 0.05 -20.23 -5.87
N ASN A 77 0.24 -21.46 -6.35
CA ASN A 77 1.44 -22.23 -6.03
C ASN A 77 2.68 -21.56 -6.62
N HIS A 78 3.75 -21.46 -5.84
CA HIS A 78 5.03 -20.93 -6.29
C HIS A 78 5.65 -21.81 -7.39
N PRO A 79 6.62 -21.27 -8.15
CA PRO A 79 7.27 -22.00 -9.24
C PRO A 79 7.96 -23.31 -8.82
N TRP A 80 8.36 -23.43 -7.54
CA TRP A 80 9.04 -24.59 -6.97
C TRP A 80 8.10 -25.60 -6.28
N GLU A 81 6.79 -25.34 -6.27
CA GLU A 81 5.79 -26.22 -5.67
C GLU A 81 5.13 -27.14 -6.71
N PRO A 82 4.49 -28.25 -6.28
CA PRO A 82 3.64 -29.06 -7.17
C PRO A 82 2.52 -28.22 -7.80
N SER A 83 2.17 -28.52 -9.06
CA SER A 83 1.20 -27.73 -9.85
C SER A 83 1.53 -26.22 -9.81
N PRO A 84 2.72 -25.82 -10.29
CA PRO A 84 3.19 -24.44 -10.17
C PRO A 84 2.22 -23.49 -10.86
N TYR A 85 2.04 -22.30 -10.29
CA TYR A 85 1.12 -21.25 -10.73
C TYR A 85 -0.37 -21.59 -10.65
N ALA A 86 -0.76 -22.79 -10.19
CA ALA A 86 -2.16 -23.12 -9.98
C ALA A 86 -2.76 -22.31 -8.84
N TRP A 87 -3.98 -21.80 -9.02
CA TRP A 87 -4.72 -21.10 -7.97
C TRP A 87 -4.95 -22.01 -6.76
N ALA A 88 -4.58 -21.52 -5.57
CA ALA A 88 -4.65 -22.22 -4.29
C ALA A 88 -5.70 -21.62 -3.34
N GLY A 89 -6.47 -20.62 -3.78
CA GLY A 89 -7.37 -19.86 -2.93
C GLY A 89 -6.72 -18.59 -2.39
N TRP A 90 -7.42 -17.85 -1.54
CA TRP A 90 -6.89 -16.60 -0.99
C TRP A 90 -5.90 -16.87 0.14
N GLY A 91 -4.69 -16.32 0.01
CA GLY A 91 -3.69 -16.31 1.06
C GLY A 91 -4.20 -15.55 2.29
N LYS A 92 -4.20 -16.22 3.44
CA LYS A 92 -4.60 -15.58 4.71
C LYS A 92 -3.47 -14.70 5.23
N ILE A 93 -3.69 -13.39 5.21
CA ILE A 93 -2.77 -12.39 5.76
C ILE A 93 -3.19 -12.08 7.21
N PRO A 94 -2.37 -12.38 8.23
CA PRO A 94 -2.57 -11.90 9.58
C PRO A 94 -2.40 -10.38 9.63
N TYR A 95 -3.43 -9.71 10.16
CA TYR A 95 -3.37 -8.30 10.50
C TYR A 95 -3.39 -8.15 12.02
N LEU A 96 -2.54 -7.27 12.51
CA LEU A 96 -2.40 -6.94 13.92
C LEU A 96 -2.87 -5.50 14.12
N ARG A 97 -3.29 -5.21 15.34
CA ARG A 97 -3.80 -3.89 15.73
C ARG A 97 -3.15 -3.46 17.04
N GLU A 98 -2.46 -2.33 17.01
CA GLU A 98 -1.81 -1.73 18.18
C GLU A 98 -2.49 -0.42 18.57
N GLU A 99 -2.55 -0.13 19.87
CA GLU A 99 -3.07 1.14 20.37
C GLU A 99 -1.99 2.22 20.40
N LEU A 100 -2.31 3.40 19.89
CA LEU A 100 -1.47 4.60 19.99
C LEU A 100 -1.77 5.31 21.32
N GLN A 101 -1.31 4.74 22.43
CA GLN A 101 -1.71 5.17 23.78
C GLN A 101 -1.46 6.66 24.07
N GLY A 102 -0.37 7.24 23.54
CA GLY A 102 -0.05 8.67 23.67
C GLY A 102 -1.08 9.61 23.01
N LEU A 103 -2.01 9.07 22.22
CA LEU A 103 -3.07 9.79 21.54
C LEU A 103 -4.46 9.61 22.19
N ARG A 104 -4.55 8.92 23.33
CA ARG A 104 -5.82 8.77 24.08
C ARG A 104 -6.45 10.14 24.36
N GLY A 105 -7.76 10.23 24.16
CA GLY A 105 -8.54 11.46 24.39
C GLY A 105 -8.35 12.56 23.35
N ARG A 106 -7.45 12.38 22.36
CA ARG A 106 -7.26 13.34 21.27
C ARG A 106 -8.24 13.08 20.14
N TRP A 107 -9.15 14.01 19.89
CA TRP A 107 -10.13 13.92 18.81
C TRP A 107 -9.57 14.27 17.43
N GLU A 108 -8.43 14.98 17.41
CA GLU A 108 -7.61 15.27 16.24
C GLU A 108 -6.17 14.88 16.55
N ILE A 109 -5.52 14.16 15.64
CA ILE A 109 -4.15 13.65 15.78
C ILE A 109 -3.33 13.94 14.53
N ASN A 110 -2.02 14.10 14.71
CA ASN A 110 -1.05 13.89 13.63
C ASN A 110 -0.60 12.42 13.71
N PRO A 111 -0.77 11.60 12.66
CA PRO A 111 -0.34 10.20 12.67
C PRO A 111 1.17 10.02 12.49
N LEU A 112 1.93 11.10 12.31
CA LEU A 112 3.38 11.11 12.15
C LEU A 112 4.09 11.78 13.34
N ASP A 113 5.32 11.37 13.62
CA ASP A 113 6.23 12.04 14.54
C ASP A 113 6.88 13.28 13.89
N THR A 114 7.74 13.98 14.65
CA THR A 114 8.43 15.19 14.17
C THR A 114 9.45 14.94 13.06
N SER A 115 9.85 13.69 12.85
CA SER A 115 10.71 13.26 11.74
C SER A 115 9.93 12.81 10.50
N GLY A 116 8.60 12.85 10.55
CA GLY A 116 7.73 12.40 9.47
C GLY A 116 7.52 10.88 9.41
N ARG A 117 7.90 10.15 10.46
CA ARG A 117 7.69 8.71 10.57
C ARG A 117 6.35 8.40 11.19
N VAL A 118 5.69 7.33 10.77
CA VAL A 118 4.42 6.91 11.35
C VAL A 118 4.56 6.65 12.86
N LEU A 119 3.59 7.11 13.64
CA LEU A 119 3.55 6.82 15.07
C LEU A 119 3.40 5.32 15.32
N ARG A 120 4.05 4.86 16.40
CA ARG A 120 4.02 3.48 16.89
C ARG A 120 3.29 3.41 18.22
N GLY A 121 2.58 2.31 18.43
CA GLY A 121 2.03 1.91 19.72
C GLY A 121 3.05 1.19 20.60
N GLU A 122 2.56 0.47 21.61
CA GLU A 122 3.39 -0.48 22.34
C GLU A 122 3.83 -1.64 21.45
N GLU A 123 5.02 -2.18 21.72
CA GLU A 123 5.63 -3.24 20.93
C GLU A 123 4.82 -4.55 21.06
N LEU A 124 4.03 -4.87 20.04
CA LEU A 124 3.37 -6.16 19.87
C LEU A 124 4.24 -7.08 19.01
N GLU A 125 4.29 -8.39 19.32
CA GLU A 125 4.99 -9.38 18.49
C GLU A 125 4.02 -10.13 17.55
N PRO A 126 4.38 -10.32 16.26
CA PRO A 126 5.53 -9.75 15.56
C PRO A 126 5.35 -8.24 15.31
N HIS A 127 6.36 -7.43 15.68
CA HIS A 127 6.29 -5.98 15.46
C HIS A 127 6.66 -5.65 14.01
N PRO A 128 5.93 -4.77 13.29
CA PRO A 128 6.14 -4.57 11.86
C PRO A 128 7.52 -3.97 11.58
N ALA A 129 8.07 -3.17 12.50
CA ALA A 129 9.43 -2.64 12.38
C ALA A 129 10.55 -3.69 12.48
N LYS A 130 10.24 -4.92 12.90
CA LYS A 130 11.18 -6.04 12.89
C LYS A 130 11.08 -6.86 11.61
N ALA A 131 10.05 -6.65 10.81
CA ALA A 131 9.91 -7.35 9.54
C ALA A 131 10.95 -6.84 8.54
N PRO A 132 11.50 -7.71 7.69
CA PRO A 132 12.33 -7.30 6.58
C PRO A 132 11.62 -6.23 5.75
N HIS A 133 12.38 -5.21 5.34
CA HIS A 133 11.94 -4.17 4.42
C HIS A 133 10.83 -3.23 4.91
N TYR A 134 10.48 -3.23 6.20
CA TYR A 134 9.54 -2.25 6.74
C TYR A 134 10.10 -0.82 6.67
N VAL A 135 9.28 0.12 6.22
CA VAL A 135 9.65 1.54 6.07
C VAL A 135 8.69 2.43 6.87
N GLU A 136 9.21 3.46 7.54
CA GLU A 136 8.43 4.23 8.51
C GLU A 136 7.85 5.54 7.97
N ASP A 137 8.49 6.12 6.96
CA ASP A 137 8.26 7.49 6.48
C ASP A 137 7.69 7.54 5.05
N VAL A 138 7.56 6.38 4.41
CA VAL A 138 6.92 6.18 3.11
C VAL A 138 6.22 4.80 3.11
N GLY A 139 5.18 4.65 2.30
CA GLY A 139 4.40 3.43 2.23
C GLY A 139 2.99 3.57 2.77
N THR A 140 2.38 2.44 3.10
CA THR A 140 0.98 2.36 3.48
C THR A 140 0.80 1.99 4.95
N PHE A 141 -0.14 2.71 5.60
CA PHE A 141 -0.47 2.58 7.01
C PHE A 141 -1.99 2.63 7.19
N TRP A 142 -2.55 1.75 8.03
CA TRP A 142 -3.99 1.71 8.30
C TRP A 142 -4.31 2.17 9.71
N PHE A 143 -5.45 2.85 9.86
CA PHE A 143 -5.87 3.44 11.13
C PHE A 143 -7.32 3.10 11.44
N GLN A 144 -7.60 2.97 12.74
CA GLN A 144 -8.93 2.82 13.30
C GLN A 144 -9.06 3.74 14.51
N ALA A 145 -10.27 4.26 14.74
CA ALA A 145 -10.62 4.92 15.99
C ALA A 145 -11.75 4.16 16.70
N GLU A 146 -11.70 4.15 18.02
CA GLU A 146 -12.78 3.69 18.88
C GLU A 146 -13.24 4.83 19.79
N VAL A 147 -14.54 5.00 19.93
CA VAL A 147 -15.16 6.00 20.81
C VAL A 147 -16.08 5.30 21.81
N GLU A 148 -15.81 5.48 23.09
CA GLU A 148 -16.59 4.92 24.19
C GLU A 148 -17.44 6.03 24.85
N ALA A 149 -18.76 5.81 24.91
CA ALA A 149 -19.71 6.75 25.49
C ALA A 149 -20.83 5.99 26.22
N GLY A 150 -21.06 6.27 27.50
CA GLY A 150 -22.14 5.64 28.27
C GLY A 150 -22.07 4.10 28.29
N GLY A 151 -20.86 3.53 28.28
CA GLY A 151 -20.62 2.08 28.24
C GLY A 151 -20.75 1.43 26.85
N ALA A 152 -21.10 2.18 25.81
CA ALA A 152 -21.14 1.70 24.43
C ALA A 152 -19.88 2.11 23.64
N VAL A 153 -19.34 1.20 22.83
CA VAL A 153 -18.19 1.46 21.95
C VAL A 153 -18.62 1.55 20.50
N SER A 154 -18.42 2.70 19.87
CA SER A 154 -18.50 2.91 18.42
C SER A 154 -17.12 2.78 17.80
N ARG A 155 -17.01 2.17 16.62
CA ARG A 155 -15.72 1.98 15.93
C ARG A 155 -15.82 2.48 14.50
N SER A 156 -14.70 2.98 13.99
CA SER A 156 -14.53 3.09 12.55
C SER A 156 -14.20 1.71 11.98
N PRO A 157 -14.37 1.49 10.67
CA PRO A 157 -13.89 0.26 10.04
C PRO A 157 -12.42 -0.01 10.42
N GLY A 158 -12.16 -1.22 10.92
CA GLY A 158 -10.82 -1.69 11.24
C GLY A 158 -10.68 -3.19 11.07
N LEU A 159 -9.94 -3.83 11.99
CA LEU A 159 -9.55 -5.24 11.87
C LEU A 159 -10.76 -6.19 11.72
N GLU A 160 -11.87 -5.86 12.39
CA GLU A 160 -13.14 -6.60 12.33
C GLU A 160 -13.81 -6.59 10.95
N ARG A 161 -13.35 -5.76 10.02
CA ARG A 161 -13.81 -5.71 8.62
C ARG A 161 -12.89 -6.50 7.69
N SER A 162 -12.04 -7.37 8.20
CA SER A 162 -11.25 -8.28 7.35
C SER A 162 -12.09 -9.50 6.93
N ASP A 163 -11.93 -9.94 5.69
CA ASP A 163 -12.51 -11.19 5.21
C ASP A 163 -11.43 -12.10 4.61
N HIS A 164 -11.83 -13.18 3.95
CA HIS A 164 -10.90 -14.13 3.35
C HIS A 164 -10.01 -13.53 2.25
N ARG A 165 -10.34 -12.35 1.70
CA ARG A 165 -9.56 -11.62 0.68
C ARG A 165 -8.54 -10.66 1.30
N GLY A 166 -8.64 -10.40 2.61
CA GLY A 166 -7.75 -9.52 3.38
C GLY A 166 -8.50 -8.40 4.10
N LEU A 167 -7.77 -7.33 4.44
CA LEU A 167 -8.32 -6.15 5.13
C LEU A 167 -9.27 -5.38 4.20
N SER A 168 -10.45 -4.97 4.71
CA SER A 168 -11.41 -4.22 3.89
C SER A 168 -10.82 -2.88 3.39
N PRO A 169 -11.05 -2.52 2.12
CA PRO A 169 -10.73 -1.19 1.59
C PRO A 169 -11.44 -0.02 2.28
N GLN A 170 -12.39 -0.29 3.19
CA GLN A 170 -13.07 0.73 4.00
C GLN A 170 -12.28 1.12 5.25
N VAL A 171 -11.28 0.34 5.65
CA VAL A 171 -10.38 0.70 6.75
C VAL A 171 -9.54 1.89 6.32
N PHE A 172 -9.47 2.91 7.16
CA PHE A 172 -8.83 4.18 6.80
C PHE A 172 -7.34 3.98 6.51
N ARG A 173 -6.90 4.36 5.32
CA ARG A 173 -5.54 4.15 4.83
C ARG A 173 -4.82 5.45 4.52
N ILE A 174 -3.58 5.58 4.97
CA ILE A 174 -2.64 6.62 4.53
C ILE A 174 -1.60 5.93 3.66
N SER A 175 -1.45 6.39 2.41
CA SER A 175 -0.42 5.89 1.49
C SER A 175 0.55 7.03 1.15
N ILE A 176 1.61 7.16 1.94
CA ILE A 176 2.63 8.20 1.80
C ILE A 176 3.52 7.85 0.60
N ARG A 177 3.67 8.78 -0.33
CA ARG A 177 4.46 8.63 -1.56
C ARG A 177 5.68 9.53 -1.55
N GLU A 178 6.77 9.06 -2.15
CA GLU A 178 8.02 9.85 -2.21
C GLU A 178 7.95 10.98 -3.25
N GLY A 179 7.05 10.88 -4.24
CA GLY A 179 6.90 11.89 -5.28
C GLY A 179 5.60 11.78 -6.10
N GLU A 180 5.51 12.62 -7.14
CA GLU A 180 4.33 12.73 -8.02
C GLU A 180 4.35 11.78 -9.23
N GLY A 181 5.52 11.26 -9.59
CA GLY A 181 5.70 10.37 -10.74
C GLY A 181 5.36 8.92 -10.43
N TYR A 182 5.50 8.08 -11.45
CA TYR A 182 5.30 6.63 -11.35
C TYR A 182 6.00 5.99 -10.14
N LEU A 183 7.30 6.26 -9.98
CA LEU A 183 8.07 5.73 -8.85
C LEU A 183 7.55 6.22 -7.50
N GLY A 184 7.09 7.47 -7.40
CA GLY A 184 6.48 7.97 -6.17
C GLY A 184 5.21 7.22 -5.81
N TYR A 185 4.34 6.95 -6.78
CA TYR A 185 3.18 6.09 -6.56
C TYR A 185 3.58 4.64 -6.22
N LEU A 186 4.66 4.12 -6.80
CA LEU A 186 5.17 2.80 -6.46
C LEU A 186 5.66 2.74 -5.01
N THR A 187 6.39 3.74 -4.51
CA THR A 187 6.83 3.77 -3.11
C THR A 187 5.69 3.82 -2.11
N SER A 188 4.50 4.28 -2.51
CA SER A 188 3.31 4.20 -1.64
C SER A 188 2.90 2.76 -1.27
N PHE A 189 3.39 1.75 -1.98
CA PHE A 189 3.18 0.33 -1.72
C PHE A 189 4.19 -0.29 -0.73
N PHE A 190 5.16 0.46 -0.21
CA PHE A 190 5.91 -0.02 0.95
C PHE A 190 4.94 -0.42 2.08
N ASN A 191 5.30 -1.44 2.85
CA ASN A 191 4.49 -2.06 3.90
C ASN A 191 3.20 -2.78 3.44
N VAL A 192 3.00 -2.97 2.14
CA VAL A 192 1.98 -3.88 1.60
C VAL A 192 2.58 -5.29 1.48
N PRO A 193 1.92 -6.34 2.00
CA PRO A 193 2.49 -7.69 2.01
C PRO A 193 2.66 -8.26 0.60
N GLY A 194 3.75 -9.00 0.39
CA GLY A 194 3.96 -9.81 -0.80
C GLY A 194 3.01 -11.00 -0.83
N VAL A 195 2.17 -11.10 -1.87
CA VAL A 195 1.22 -12.20 -2.08
C VAL A 195 1.44 -12.74 -3.48
N PHE A 196 2.07 -13.90 -3.61
CA PHE A 196 2.31 -14.52 -4.91
C PHE A 196 0.98 -14.89 -5.60
N GLY A 197 0.79 -14.42 -6.84
CA GLY A 197 -0.50 -14.54 -7.53
C GLY A 197 -1.54 -13.62 -6.91
N SER A 198 -1.14 -12.41 -6.52
CA SER A 198 -2.10 -11.36 -6.17
C SER A 198 -3.07 -11.13 -7.33
N VAL A 199 -4.19 -10.49 -7.02
CA VAL A 199 -5.25 -10.19 -7.99
C VAL A 199 -5.61 -8.71 -7.88
N PRO A 200 -6.36 -8.10 -8.80
CA PRO A 200 -6.44 -6.64 -8.89
C PRO A 200 -7.17 -6.08 -7.68
N HIS A 201 -8.08 -6.85 -7.09
CA HIS A 201 -8.72 -6.50 -5.83
C HIS A 201 -7.70 -6.28 -4.69
N GLN A 202 -6.69 -7.14 -4.56
CA GLN A 202 -5.67 -6.99 -3.51
C GLN A 202 -4.71 -5.86 -3.85
N SER A 203 -4.16 -5.89 -5.06
CA SER A 203 -3.11 -4.98 -5.50
C SER A 203 -3.62 -3.55 -5.60
N TYR A 204 -4.79 -3.32 -6.20
CA TYR A 204 -5.36 -1.96 -6.30
C TYR A 204 -5.72 -1.39 -4.93
N ASN A 205 -6.09 -2.22 -3.95
CA ASN A 205 -6.51 -1.77 -2.62
C ASN A 205 -5.40 -1.80 -1.56
N TYR A 206 -4.16 -2.07 -1.94
CA TYR A 206 -3.00 -2.14 -1.04
C TYR A 206 -3.11 -3.28 -0.01
N ILE A 207 -3.87 -4.33 -0.31
CA ILE A 207 -4.07 -5.47 0.60
C ILE A 207 -2.92 -6.47 0.48
N GLY A 208 -2.40 -6.64 -0.73
CA GLY A 208 -1.31 -7.54 -1.06
C GLY A 208 -0.90 -7.39 -2.52
N VAL A 209 0.35 -7.67 -2.84
CA VAL A 209 0.91 -7.45 -4.18
C VAL A 209 1.91 -8.53 -4.58
N ASP A 210 2.03 -8.79 -5.88
CA ASP A 210 3.16 -9.51 -6.46
C ASP A 210 4.04 -8.60 -7.34
N CYS A 211 5.05 -9.20 -7.98
CA CYS A 211 6.04 -8.48 -8.79
C CYS A 211 5.43 -7.67 -9.94
N ALA A 212 4.44 -8.20 -10.67
CA ALA A 212 3.88 -7.54 -11.84
C ALA A 212 2.72 -6.62 -11.46
N ASP A 213 1.86 -7.08 -10.55
CA ASP A 213 0.70 -6.34 -10.12
C ASP A 213 1.04 -5.07 -9.35
N VAL A 214 2.10 -5.05 -8.52
CA VAL A 214 2.49 -3.82 -7.80
C VAL A 214 2.84 -2.70 -8.78
N LEU A 215 3.57 -3.05 -9.84
CA LEU A 215 4.01 -2.11 -10.87
C LEU A 215 2.82 -1.56 -11.65
N MET A 216 1.84 -2.41 -11.95
CA MET A 216 0.64 -2.01 -12.68
C MET A 216 -0.39 -1.30 -11.81
N ALA A 217 -0.52 -1.67 -10.54
CA ALA A 217 -1.35 -0.97 -9.56
C ALA A 217 -0.82 0.45 -9.31
N ALA A 218 0.50 0.62 -9.13
CA ALA A 218 1.14 1.92 -9.02
C ALA A 218 0.91 2.78 -10.27
N ARG A 219 1.05 2.18 -11.46
CA ARG A 219 0.78 2.86 -12.74
C ARG A 219 -0.68 3.27 -12.86
N ALA A 220 -1.62 2.39 -12.52
CA ALA A 220 -3.05 2.68 -12.55
C ALA A 220 -3.40 3.85 -11.61
N ARG A 221 -2.87 3.82 -10.38
CA ARG A 221 -3.03 4.91 -9.39
C ARG A 221 -2.45 6.22 -9.89
N TRP A 222 -1.24 6.20 -10.45
CA TRP A 222 -0.59 7.38 -11.01
C TRP A 222 -1.39 7.99 -12.18
N MET A 223 -1.96 7.14 -13.03
CA MET A 223 -2.77 7.56 -14.17
C MET A 223 -4.23 7.92 -13.79
N GLY A 224 -4.62 7.76 -12.52
CA GLY A 224 -6.00 7.97 -12.07
C GLY A 224 -7.01 6.98 -12.67
N LYS A 225 -6.60 5.75 -12.96
CA LYS A 225 -7.42 4.70 -13.58
C LYS A 225 -7.55 3.47 -12.68
N PRO A 226 -8.64 2.69 -12.79
CA PRO A 226 -8.74 1.39 -12.14
C PRO A 226 -7.73 0.39 -12.73
N LEU A 227 -7.37 -0.63 -11.95
CA LEU A 227 -6.66 -1.80 -12.44
C LEU A 227 -7.69 -2.81 -12.97
N GLU A 228 -7.72 -3.02 -14.29
CA GLU A 228 -8.82 -3.71 -14.97
C GLU A 228 -8.71 -5.25 -14.97
N ARG A 229 -7.50 -5.78 -14.81
CA ARG A 229 -7.22 -7.22 -14.89
C ARG A 229 -5.89 -7.57 -14.20
N ASP A 230 -5.65 -8.87 -14.08
CA ASP A 230 -4.37 -9.43 -13.65
C ASP A 230 -3.27 -9.18 -14.68
N PHE A 231 -2.07 -8.90 -14.20
CA PHE A 231 -0.86 -8.83 -15.02
C PHE A 231 0.15 -9.86 -14.56
N ASN A 232 0.76 -10.56 -15.51
CA ASN A 232 1.95 -11.36 -15.27
C ASN A 232 3.13 -10.77 -16.05
N VAL A 233 4.35 -11.19 -15.71
CA VAL A 233 5.56 -10.63 -16.33
C VAL A 233 5.57 -10.79 -17.86
N ALA A 234 5.10 -11.93 -18.38
CA ALA A 234 5.02 -12.16 -19.82
C ALA A 234 4.11 -11.14 -20.53
N SER A 235 2.94 -10.85 -19.96
CA SER A 235 2.02 -9.83 -20.49
C SER A 235 2.64 -8.43 -20.54
N LEU A 236 3.44 -8.07 -19.53
CA LEU A 236 4.16 -6.79 -19.53
C LEU A 236 5.18 -6.71 -20.67
N VAL A 237 5.92 -7.81 -20.90
CA VAL A 237 6.93 -7.91 -21.96
C VAL A 237 6.32 -7.86 -23.36
N GLU A 238 5.08 -8.32 -23.52
CA GLU A 238 4.32 -8.28 -24.78
C GLU A 238 3.68 -6.92 -25.04
N GLU A 239 3.18 -6.24 -24.00
CA GLU A 239 2.34 -5.05 -24.16
C GLU A 239 3.08 -3.72 -24.02
N LEU A 240 4.17 -3.69 -23.24
CA LEU A 240 4.92 -2.48 -22.98
C LEU A 240 6.01 -2.26 -24.05
N PRO A 241 6.25 -0.99 -24.46
CA PRO A 241 7.37 -0.65 -25.33
C PRO A 241 8.70 -1.15 -24.76
N ARG A 242 9.41 -1.96 -25.55
CA ARG A 242 10.74 -2.45 -25.20
C ARG A 242 11.81 -1.45 -25.60
N ALA A 243 12.61 -1.00 -24.64
CA ALA A 243 13.75 -0.13 -24.87
C ALA A 243 14.99 -0.94 -25.29
N ALA A 244 15.25 -2.06 -24.60
CA ALA A 244 16.41 -2.90 -24.86
C ALA A 244 16.19 -4.34 -24.36
N THR A 245 17.08 -5.23 -24.80
CA THR A 245 17.31 -6.55 -24.19
C THR A 245 18.82 -6.69 -23.97
N VAL A 246 19.20 -7.12 -22.77
CA VAL A 246 20.60 -7.34 -22.35
C VAL A 246 20.72 -8.61 -21.51
N GLN A 247 21.92 -9.17 -21.42
CA GLN A 247 22.23 -10.16 -20.39
C GLN A 247 22.82 -9.45 -19.17
N ILE A 248 22.29 -9.73 -17.98
CA ILE A 248 22.85 -9.24 -16.71
C ILE A 248 23.47 -10.41 -15.97
N ARG A 249 24.69 -10.23 -15.46
CA ARG A 249 25.40 -11.19 -14.61
C ARG A 249 26.02 -10.46 -13.43
N GLN A 250 25.71 -10.90 -12.21
CA GLN A 250 26.12 -10.25 -10.97
C GLN A 250 25.80 -8.75 -11.00
N GLY A 251 24.61 -8.41 -11.50
CA GLY A 251 24.16 -7.02 -11.64
C GLY A 251 24.79 -6.20 -12.78
N ALA A 252 25.80 -6.72 -13.48
CA ALA A 252 26.43 -6.01 -14.60
C ALA A 252 25.84 -6.44 -15.96
N PRO A 253 25.41 -5.51 -16.83
CA PRO A 253 24.98 -5.82 -18.18
C PRO A 253 26.16 -6.24 -19.09
N ASP A 254 25.88 -7.06 -20.10
CA ASP A 254 26.86 -7.54 -21.11
C ASP A 254 27.37 -6.46 -22.07
N ARG A 255 26.80 -5.26 -21.99
CA ARG A 255 27.25 -4.05 -22.66
C ARG A 255 26.94 -2.83 -21.80
N ALA A 256 27.73 -1.77 -21.96
CA ALA A 256 27.46 -0.51 -21.27
C ALA A 256 26.08 0.05 -21.65
N LEU A 257 25.30 0.42 -20.64
CA LEU A 257 24.02 1.12 -20.78
C LEU A 257 24.10 2.42 -20.00
N SER A 258 23.88 3.56 -20.66
CA SER A 258 23.90 4.87 -20.01
C SER A 258 22.56 5.17 -19.36
N ILE A 259 22.59 5.57 -18.09
CA ILE A 259 21.42 6.05 -17.35
C ILE A 259 20.98 7.41 -17.93
N GLY A 260 19.67 7.62 -18.04
CA GLY A 260 19.03 8.75 -18.72
C GLY A 260 18.78 8.52 -20.21
N LYS A 261 19.65 7.77 -20.90
CA LYS A 261 19.54 7.47 -22.34
C LYS A 261 18.94 6.10 -22.60
N ASP A 262 19.62 5.05 -22.15
CA ASP A 262 19.27 3.66 -22.43
C ASP A 262 18.32 3.10 -21.36
N VAL A 263 18.54 3.52 -20.11
CA VAL A 263 17.72 3.19 -18.94
C VAL A 263 17.32 4.46 -18.20
N ARG A 264 16.11 4.53 -17.66
CA ARG A 264 15.62 5.67 -16.88
C ARG A 264 14.94 5.21 -15.60
N PRO A 265 14.98 5.99 -14.51
CA PRO A 265 14.15 5.75 -13.33
C PRO A 265 12.69 5.50 -13.74
N GLY A 266 12.14 4.36 -13.31
CA GLY A 266 10.80 3.89 -13.66
C GLY A 266 10.72 2.92 -14.84
N ASP A 267 11.79 2.72 -15.62
CA ASP A 267 11.85 1.62 -16.58
C ASP A 267 11.76 0.28 -15.85
N LEU A 268 11.05 -0.69 -16.42
CA LEU A 268 10.86 -2.01 -15.82
C LEU A 268 11.92 -2.99 -16.32
N PHE A 269 12.52 -3.74 -15.41
CA PHE A 269 13.42 -4.84 -15.71
C PHE A 269 12.67 -6.15 -15.57
N ALA A 270 12.20 -6.70 -16.68
CA ALA A 270 11.65 -8.05 -16.70
C ALA A 270 12.79 -9.05 -16.96
N VAL A 271 13.02 -9.98 -16.03
CA VAL A 271 14.09 -10.97 -16.13
C VAL A 271 13.55 -12.35 -16.51
N ARG A 272 14.24 -12.97 -17.47
CA ARG A 272 14.14 -14.39 -17.79
C ARG A 272 15.41 -15.08 -17.29
N TYR A 273 15.27 -15.85 -16.22
CA TYR A 273 16.38 -16.55 -15.59
C TYR A 273 16.96 -17.64 -16.52
N THR A 274 18.20 -18.03 -16.26
CA THR A 274 18.89 -19.07 -17.02
C THR A 274 18.04 -20.36 -17.08
N ARG A 275 17.86 -20.92 -18.30
CA ARG A 275 17.03 -22.11 -18.62
C ARG A 275 15.52 -21.92 -18.48
N ALA A 276 15.04 -20.74 -18.12
CA ALA A 276 13.62 -20.44 -18.10
C ALA A 276 13.05 -20.26 -19.51
N ARG A 277 11.80 -20.67 -19.69
CA ARG A 277 11.08 -20.50 -20.96
C ARG A 277 10.41 -19.13 -21.11
N GLN A 278 10.13 -18.46 -20.01
CA GLN A 278 9.40 -17.20 -19.94
C GLN A 278 10.04 -16.26 -18.92
N PHE A 279 9.76 -14.97 -19.03
CA PHE A 279 10.12 -13.99 -18.01
C PHE A 279 9.35 -14.28 -16.72
N GLN A 280 10.02 -14.21 -15.56
CA GLN A 280 9.47 -14.71 -14.29
C GLN A 280 9.40 -13.66 -13.19
N HIS A 281 10.23 -12.61 -13.28
CA HIS A 281 10.29 -11.57 -12.27
C HIS A 281 10.43 -10.20 -12.94
N VAL A 282 9.95 -9.17 -12.26
CA VAL A 282 9.99 -7.79 -12.74
C VAL A 282 10.16 -6.81 -11.60
N GLY A 283 10.92 -5.75 -11.84
CA GLY A 283 11.11 -4.63 -10.92
C GLY A 283 11.21 -3.32 -11.70
N ALA A 284 11.11 -2.19 -11.00
CA ALA A 284 11.35 -0.87 -11.59
C ALA A 284 12.76 -0.39 -11.23
N PHE A 285 13.55 -0.01 -12.24
CA PHE A 285 14.81 0.67 -12.01
C PHE A 285 14.55 1.95 -11.20
N TYR A 286 15.20 2.07 -10.05
CA TYR A 286 14.91 3.11 -9.08
C TYR A 286 15.90 4.28 -9.22
N SER A 287 17.20 4.00 -9.10
CA SER A 287 18.23 5.03 -9.14
C SER A 287 19.62 4.48 -9.47
N ASP A 288 20.45 5.38 -10.00
CA ASP A 288 21.90 5.23 -10.07
C ASP A 288 22.48 5.20 -8.65
N GLY A 289 22.98 4.05 -8.21
CA GLY A 289 23.35 3.81 -6.81
C GLY A 289 24.71 4.41 -6.43
N ASN A 290 25.62 4.56 -7.41
CA ASN A 290 26.97 5.06 -7.22
C ASN A 290 27.25 6.37 -7.99
N ALA A 291 26.24 6.92 -8.67
CA ALA A 291 26.25 8.16 -9.44
C ALA A 291 27.26 8.17 -10.60
N ASN A 292 27.54 7.01 -11.20
CA ASN A 292 28.52 6.91 -12.30
C ASN A 292 27.90 7.06 -13.71
N GLY A 293 26.56 7.14 -13.80
CA GLY A 293 25.81 7.31 -15.05
C GLY A 293 25.68 6.05 -15.91
N LEU A 294 26.08 4.89 -15.42
CA LEU A 294 26.06 3.60 -16.11
C LEU A 294 25.28 2.57 -15.30
N LEU A 295 24.53 1.71 -15.99
CA LEU A 295 23.84 0.60 -15.32
C LEU A 295 24.86 -0.43 -14.81
N ASP A 296 24.94 -0.65 -13.49
CA ASP A 296 25.83 -1.63 -12.87
C ASP A 296 25.29 -2.26 -11.57
N ALA A 297 26.15 -3.04 -10.91
CA ALA A 297 25.80 -3.83 -9.73
C ALA A 297 25.38 -3.00 -8.49
N ASP A 298 25.77 -1.72 -8.40
CA ASP A 298 25.43 -0.86 -7.26
C ASP A 298 24.04 -0.23 -7.39
N ASP A 299 23.45 -0.27 -8.58
CA ASP A 299 22.18 0.37 -8.86
C ASP A 299 20.99 -0.30 -8.19
N LEU A 300 19.98 0.51 -7.90
CA LEU A 300 18.83 0.08 -7.13
C LEU A 300 17.64 -0.26 -8.02
N VAL A 301 16.99 -1.38 -7.71
CA VAL A 301 15.71 -1.78 -8.30
C VAL A 301 14.68 -1.92 -7.20
N LEU A 302 13.50 -1.33 -7.43
CA LEU A 302 12.34 -1.42 -6.56
C LEU A 302 11.45 -2.56 -7.05
N HIS A 303 11.27 -3.61 -6.26
CA HIS A 303 10.49 -4.78 -6.67
C HIS A 303 9.82 -5.50 -5.49
N ALA A 304 8.82 -6.33 -5.81
CA ALA A 304 8.12 -7.18 -4.87
C ALA A 304 8.11 -8.63 -5.38
N GLY A 305 7.63 -9.58 -4.60
CA GLY A 305 7.57 -10.99 -5.01
C GLY A 305 7.02 -11.86 -3.89
N PRO A 306 7.73 -12.89 -3.41
CA PRO A 306 7.30 -13.51 -2.15
C PRO A 306 7.41 -12.51 -0.99
N GLU A 307 8.32 -11.54 -1.10
CA GLU A 307 8.53 -10.45 -0.15
C GLU A 307 7.69 -9.22 -0.50
N ALA A 308 7.47 -8.37 0.51
CA ALA A 308 6.92 -7.04 0.33
C ALA A 308 7.81 -6.19 -0.60
N LEU A 309 7.25 -5.09 -1.11
CA LEU A 309 8.00 -4.14 -1.94
C LEU A 309 9.24 -3.66 -1.20
N HIS A 310 10.41 -3.78 -1.82
CA HIS A 310 11.70 -3.39 -1.26
C HIS A 310 12.67 -2.93 -2.34
N LEU A 311 13.74 -2.27 -1.90
CA LEU A 311 14.89 -1.95 -2.75
C LEU A 311 15.95 -3.04 -2.59
N SER A 312 16.50 -3.48 -3.71
CA SER A 312 17.70 -4.31 -3.74
C SER A 312 18.70 -3.74 -4.73
N ARG A 313 19.99 -4.03 -4.53
CA ARG A 313 21.00 -3.77 -5.55
C ARG A 313 20.92 -4.79 -6.67
N LEU A 314 21.20 -4.37 -7.90
CA LEU A 314 21.33 -5.31 -9.03
C LEU A 314 22.35 -6.41 -8.76
N GLY A 315 23.45 -6.09 -8.07
CA GLY A 315 24.50 -7.04 -7.67
C GLY A 315 24.05 -8.14 -6.72
N GLU A 316 22.88 -8.02 -6.09
CA GLU A 316 22.28 -9.08 -5.25
C GLU A 316 21.68 -10.22 -6.10
N GLY A 317 21.61 -10.06 -7.43
CA GLY A 317 21.34 -11.13 -8.37
C GLY A 317 19.87 -11.42 -8.64
N ALA A 318 18.94 -10.63 -8.07
CA ALA A 318 17.50 -10.76 -8.34
C ALA A 318 17.13 -10.57 -9.83
N PHE A 319 18.02 -9.99 -10.63
CA PHE A 319 17.83 -9.72 -12.05
C PHE A 319 18.92 -10.34 -12.94
N ASP A 320 19.64 -11.35 -12.45
CA ASP A 320 20.64 -12.08 -13.25
C ASP A 320 19.97 -12.98 -14.31
N GLY A 321 20.26 -12.72 -15.58
CA GLY A 321 19.67 -13.43 -16.72
C GLY A 321 19.43 -12.52 -17.92
N GLU A 322 18.52 -12.92 -18.79
CA GLU A 322 18.11 -12.06 -19.90
C GLU A 322 17.09 -11.05 -19.41
N VAL A 323 17.45 -9.77 -19.45
CA VAL A 323 16.60 -8.66 -18.99
C VAL A 323 16.05 -7.90 -20.18
N ALA A 324 14.73 -7.82 -20.25
CA ALA A 324 14.01 -6.89 -21.12
C ALA A 324 13.74 -5.60 -20.36
N ILE A 325 14.20 -4.48 -20.90
CA ILE A 325 13.97 -3.14 -20.35
C ILE A 325 12.71 -2.58 -21.01
N LEU A 326 11.67 -2.36 -20.22
CA LEU A 326 10.33 -1.97 -20.69
C LEU A 326 9.98 -0.57 -20.20
N ARG A 327 9.24 0.20 -20.99
CA ARG A 327 8.78 1.54 -20.62
C ARG A 327 7.30 1.51 -20.24
N PRO A 328 6.93 1.75 -18.97
CA PRO A 328 5.52 1.78 -18.56
C PRO A 328 4.78 2.99 -19.15
N GLU A 329 5.51 4.02 -19.56
CA GLU A 329 5.01 5.16 -20.31
C GLU A 329 5.15 4.90 -21.82
N ARG A 330 4.04 5.03 -22.56
CA ARG A 330 4.17 5.44 -23.96
C ARG A 330 4.63 6.88 -23.91
N GLY A 331 5.85 7.15 -24.33
CA GLY A 331 6.47 8.47 -24.22
C GLY A 331 5.44 9.55 -24.52
N ARG A 332 5.10 10.35 -23.50
CA ARG A 332 4.43 11.62 -23.75
C ARG A 332 5.40 12.37 -24.67
N PRO A 333 5.01 12.78 -25.89
CA PRO A 333 5.90 13.60 -26.69
C PRO A 333 6.30 14.79 -25.80
N PRO A 334 7.58 15.22 -25.79
CA PRO A 334 7.97 16.39 -25.05
C PRO A 334 7.02 17.53 -25.44
N GLY A 335 6.42 18.14 -24.42
CA GLY A 335 5.32 19.08 -24.58
C GLY A 335 5.64 20.16 -25.62
N ARG A 336 4.63 20.44 -26.44
CA ARG A 336 4.46 21.75 -27.06
C ARG A 336 3.99 22.75 -26.01
#